data_AF-A0A643MHD1-F1
#
_entry.id   AF-A0A643MHD1-F1
#
_cell.length_a   1.000
_cell.length_b   1.000
_cell.length_c   1.000
_cell.angle_alpha   90.00
_cell.angle_beta   90.00
_cell.angle_gamma   90.00
#
_symmetry.space_group_name_H-M   'P 1'
#
loop_
_entity.id
_entity.type
_entity.pdbx_description
1 polymer ?
#
loop_
_entity_poly.entity_id
_entity_poly.type
_entity_poly.pdbx_seq_one_letter_code
_entity_poly.pdbx_strand_id
1 'polypeptide(L)'
;MKSIDKGYMSFASGFIVGPTMPEREGGFRQIDWELLKAFIEKNKEAFQSVEAGLAEDWGCTSGEVWNSDEGYIPQNDTYVYASSRWATPAVSVTYKDGREETFEMWKQGEDSDSYFEGI
;
A
#
# COMPACT_ATOMS: atom_id res chain seq x y z
N MET A 1 -13.06 4.02 1.93
CA MET A 1 -12.18 3.00 1.35
C MET A 1 -13.02 2.13 0.44
N LYS A 2 -12.56 1.90 -0.79
CA LYS A 2 -13.20 1.01 -1.76
C LYS A 2 -12.36 -0.26 -1.88
N SER A 3 -13.00 -1.41 -1.89
CA SER A 3 -12.30 -2.67 -2.17
C SER A 3 -11.89 -2.73 -3.64
N ILE A 4 -10.67 -3.18 -3.90
CA ILE A 4 -10.07 -3.27 -5.24
C ILE A 4 -9.31 -4.61 -5.39
N ASP A 5 -9.11 -5.04 -6.63
CA ASP A 5 -8.27 -6.20 -6.94
C ASP A 5 -6.78 -5.81 -7.07
N LYS A 6 -5.89 -6.74 -6.69
CA LYS A 6 -4.44 -6.59 -6.89
C LYS A 6 -4.04 -6.93 -8.32
N GLY A 7 -3.35 -6.00 -8.96
CA GLY A 7 -2.54 -6.25 -10.14
C GLY A 7 -1.14 -6.72 -9.74
N TYR A 8 -0.66 -7.79 -10.38
CA TYR A 8 0.70 -8.28 -10.20
C TYR A 8 1.53 -7.95 -11.44
N MET A 9 2.50 -7.04 -11.29
CA MET A 9 3.54 -6.81 -12.27
C MET A 9 4.90 -7.22 -11.72
N SER A 10 5.79 -7.67 -12.61
CA SER A 10 7.19 -7.91 -12.26
C SER A 10 7.98 -6.62 -12.37
N PHE A 11 9.12 -6.55 -11.69
CA PHE A 11 9.92 -5.33 -11.56
C PHE A 11 10.32 -4.80 -12.94
N ALA A 12 10.80 -5.68 -13.82
CA ALA A 12 11.16 -5.34 -15.19
C ALA A 12 9.95 -4.80 -15.99
N SER A 13 8.75 -5.32 -15.75
CA SER A 13 7.53 -4.86 -16.43
C SER A 13 7.08 -3.49 -15.92
N GLY A 14 7.14 -3.26 -14.59
CA GLY A 14 6.83 -1.97 -13.98
C GLY A 14 7.74 -0.85 -14.48
N PHE A 15 9.04 -1.13 -14.62
CA PHE A 15 10.03 -0.18 -15.19
C PHE A 15 9.78 0.19 -16.65
N ILE A 16 9.27 -0.74 -17.45
CA ILE A 16 8.98 -0.50 -18.88
C ILE A 16 7.65 0.24 -19.04
N VAL A 17 6.63 -0.16 -18.28
CA VAL A 17 5.24 0.29 -18.48
C VAL A 17 4.97 1.58 -17.71
N GLY A 18 5.46 1.72 -16.48
CA GLY A 18 5.18 2.86 -15.59
C GLY A 18 5.35 4.24 -16.23
N PRO A 19 6.48 4.55 -16.90
CA PRO A 19 6.69 5.85 -17.55
C PRO A 19 5.76 6.14 -18.74
N THR A 20 5.12 5.11 -19.29
CA THR A 20 4.20 5.21 -20.44
C THR A 20 2.72 5.23 -20.05
N MET A 21 2.42 4.95 -18.78
CA MET A 21 1.05 4.95 -18.29
C MET A 21 0.54 6.39 -18.17
N PRO A 22 -0.69 6.68 -18.62
CA PRO A 22 -1.27 8.00 -18.46
C PRO A 22 -1.42 8.32 -16.98
N GLU A 23 -1.14 9.57 -16.60
CA GLU A 23 -1.40 10.05 -15.25
C GLU A 23 -2.88 9.86 -14.92
N ARG A 24 -3.20 9.33 -13.73
CA ARG A 24 -4.59 9.23 -13.30
C ARG A 24 -5.13 10.64 -13.04
N GLU A 25 -6.42 10.85 -13.33
CA GLU A 25 -7.11 12.08 -12.93
C GLU A 25 -6.93 12.30 -11.42
N GLY A 26 -6.35 13.44 -11.05
CA GLY A 26 -5.91 13.72 -9.68
C GLY A 26 -4.39 13.69 -9.44
N GLY A 27 -3.55 13.49 -10.45
CA GLY A 27 -2.10 13.73 -10.34
C GLY A 27 -1.39 12.77 -9.38
N PHE A 28 -0.38 13.27 -8.64
CA PHE A 28 0.44 12.46 -7.75
C PHE A 28 -0.35 11.99 -6.52
N ARG A 29 -0.35 10.67 -6.29
CA ARG A 29 -1.05 10.02 -5.19
C ARG A 29 -0.02 9.37 -4.29
N GLN A 30 -0.23 9.48 -3.00
CA GLN A 30 0.53 8.77 -1.98
C GLN A 30 -0.44 8.08 -1.03
N ILE A 31 0.01 7.01 -0.40
CA ILE A 31 -0.79 6.34 0.62
C ILE A 31 -1.14 7.30 1.76
N ASP A 32 -2.33 7.12 2.32
CA ASP A 32 -2.73 7.87 3.51
C ASP A 32 -2.35 7.08 4.77
N TRP A 33 -1.12 7.31 5.26
CA TRP A 33 -0.57 6.63 6.43
C TRP A 33 -1.36 6.90 7.72
N GLU A 34 -1.95 8.08 7.88
CA GLU A 34 -2.77 8.42 9.05
C GLU A 34 -4.06 7.61 9.04
N LEU A 35 -4.70 7.53 7.86
CA LEU A 35 -5.88 6.71 7.65
C LEU A 35 -5.58 5.22 7.85
N LEU A 36 -4.41 4.75 7.37
CA LEU A 36 -3.95 3.38 7.56
C LEU A 36 -3.77 3.04 9.04
N LYS A 37 -3.06 3.89 9.78
CA LYS A 37 -2.86 3.73 11.22
C LYS A 37 -4.18 3.68 11.97
N ALA A 38 -5.10 4.61 11.68
CA ALA A 38 -6.43 4.61 12.28
C ALA A 38 -7.22 3.34 11.94
N PHE A 39 -7.08 2.83 10.72
CA PHE A 39 -7.71 1.59 10.27
C PHE A 39 -7.16 0.36 10.98
N ILE A 40 -5.84 0.26 11.13
CA ILE A 40 -5.17 -0.81 11.88
C ILE A 40 -5.60 -0.75 13.34
N GLU A 41 -5.45 0.39 14.02
CA GLU A 41 -5.79 0.49 15.44
C GLU A 41 -7.24 0.10 15.75
N LYS A 42 -8.17 0.45 14.84
CA LYS A 42 -9.58 0.12 14.99
C LYS A 42 -9.88 -1.37 14.81
N ASN A 43 -9.08 -2.10 14.04
CA ASN A 43 -9.42 -3.45 13.58
C ASN A 43 -8.33 -4.51 13.85
N LYS A 44 -7.23 -4.14 14.49
CA LYS A 44 -6.05 -4.99 14.76
C LYS A 44 -6.36 -6.32 15.45
N GLU A 45 -7.47 -6.41 16.19
CA GLU A 45 -7.90 -7.68 16.79
C GLU A 45 -8.30 -8.73 15.76
N ALA A 46 -8.85 -8.29 14.61
CA ALA A 46 -9.29 -9.15 13.51
C ALA A 46 -8.20 -9.38 12.46
N PHE A 47 -7.16 -8.54 12.43
CA PHE A 47 -6.11 -8.58 11.41
C PHE A 47 -4.98 -9.52 11.82
N GLN A 48 -4.45 -10.24 10.84
CA GLN A 48 -3.24 -11.04 10.93
C GLN A 48 -2.02 -10.24 10.44
N SER A 49 -2.13 -9.66 9.25
CA SER A 49 -1.10 -8.79 8.68
C SER A 49 -1.69 -7.74 7.75
N VAL A 50 -0.92 -6.68 7.53
CA VAL A 50 -1.28 -5.56 6.66
C VAL A 50 -0.07 -5.19 5.81
N GLU A 51 -0.30 -5.17 4.50
CA GLU A 51 0.69 -4.78 3.49
C GLU A 51 0.24 -3.49 2.82
N ALA A 52 1.18 -2.59 2.57
CA ALA A 52 0.98 -1.38 1.77
C ALA A 52 1.74 -1.50 0.45
N GLY A 53 1.22 -0.94 -0.64
CA GLY A 53 1.89 -0.93 -1.94
C GLY A 53 1.08 -0.20 -3.02
N LEU A 54 1.45 -0.42 -4.29
CA LEU A 54 0.69 0.06 -5.44
C LEU A 54 -0.17 -1.09 -5.99
N ALA A 55 -1.48 -0.88 -6.08
CA ALA A 55 -2.44 -1.92 -6.49
C ALA A 55 -2.08 -2.54 -7.84
N GLU A 56 -1.66 -1.74 -8.81
CA GLU A 56 -1.32 -2.18 -10.17
C GLU A 56 0.08 -2.80 -10.28
N ASP A 57 0.93 -2.66 -9.27
CA ASP A 57 2.33 -3.14 -9.25
C ASP A 57 2.68 -3.84 -7.93
N TRP A 58 1.75 -4.65 -7.41
CA TRP A 58 1.85 -5.19 -6.05
C TRP A 58 3.15 -5.97 -5.85
N GLY A 59 3.48 -6.86 -6.79
CA GLY A 59 4.62 -7.78 -6.71
C GLY A 59 6.01 -7.14 -6.61
N CYS A 60 6.13 -5.82 -6.76
CA CYS A 60 7.40 -5.09 -6.67
C CYS A 60 7.38 -3.87 -5.76
N THR A 61 6.20 -3.51 -5.25
CA THR A 61 5.98 -2.26 -4.50
C THR A 61 5.36 -2.50 -3.15
N SER A 62 4.80 -3.69 -2.92
CA SER A 62 4.18 -4.05 -1.65
C SER A 62 5.21 -4.45 -0.59
N GLY A 63 4.93 -4.08 0.64
CA GLY A 63 5.63 -4.60 1.81
C GLY A 63 4.73 -4.61 3.03
N GLU A 64 5.02 -5.52 3.95
CA GLU A 64 4.30 -5.63 5.22
C GLU A 64 4.63 -4.42 6.09
N VAL A 65 3.60 -3.74 6.61
CA VAL A 65 3.73 -2.56 7.47
C VAL A 65 3.25 -2.82 8.88
N TRP A 66 2.46 -3.89 9.07
CA TRP A 66 2.00 -4.31 10.38
C TRP A 66 1.66 -5.80 10.39
N ASN A 67 1.95 -6.48 11.48
CA ASN A 67 1.46 -7.83 11.75
C ASN A 67 1.07 -8.02 13.23
N SER A 68 0.36 -9.10 13.52
CA SER A 68 -0.13 -9.39 14.88
C SER A 68 0.97 -9.75 15.88
N ASP A 69 2.16 -10.12 15.40
CA ASP A 69 3.21 -10.73 16.20
C ASP A 69 4.24 -9.68 16.67
N GLU A 70 4.62 -8.77 15.79
CA GLU A 70 5.62 -7.73 15.96
C GLU A 70 5.01 -6.32 16.03
N GLY A 71 3.76 -6.16 15.58
CA GLY A 71 3.12 -4.85 15.47
C GLY A 71 3.57 -4.12 14.21
N TYR A 72 3.87 -2.82 14.31
CA TYR A 72 4.28 -2.03 13.15
C TYR A 72 5.71 -2.36 12.73
N ILE A 73 5.89 -2.65 11.44
CA ILE A 73 7.20 -2.98 10.88
C ILE A 73 7.92 -1.68 10.49
N PRO A 74 9.16 -1.45 10.97
CA PRO A 74 9.95 -0.29 10.59
C PRO A 74 10.30 -0.30 9.11
N GLN A 75 10.38 0.87 8.49
CA GLN A 75 10.78 1.03 7.08
C GLN A 75 12.15 0.40 6.74
N ASN A 76 13.08 0.35 7.70
CA ASN A 76 14.37 -0.31 7.45
C ASN A 76 14.23 -1.81 7.19
N ASP A 77 13.13 -2.41 7.66
CA ASP A 77 12.83 -3.83 7.56
C ASP A 77 11.76 -4.11 6.47
N THR A 78 11.16 -3.07 5.88
CA THR A 78 10.15 -3.19 4.80
C THR A 78 10.34 -2.12 3.72
N TYR A 79 10.51 -2.55 2.46
CA TYR A 79 10.64 -1.63 1.34
C TYR A 79 9.30 -1.50 0.61
N VAL A 80 8.61 -0.38 0.84
CA VAL A 80 7.31 -0.07 0.23
C VAL A 80 7.42 1.12 -0.69
N TYR A 81 6.99 0.97 -1.94
CA TYR A 81 6.71 2.11 -2.80
C TYR A 81 5.23 2.45 -2.67
N ALA A 82 4.92 3.52 -1.94
CA ALA A 82 3.55 3.88 -1.59
C ALA A 82 3.03 5.12 -2.31
N SER A 83 3.72 5.57 -3.37
CA SER A 83 3.38 6.78 -4.10
C SER A 83 3.53 6.59 -5.62
N SER A 84 2.62 7.18 -6.40
CA SER A 84 2.64 7.07 -7.86
C SER A 84 1.77 8.14 -8.53
N ARG A 85 2.11 8.50 -9.77
CA ARG A 85 1.25 9.31 -10.67
C ARG A 85 0.28 8.47 -11.50
N TRP A 86 0.54 7.17 -11.61
CA TRP A 86 -0.18 6.29 -12.54
C TRP A 86 -0.86 5.11 -11.82
N ALA A 87 -0.26 4.61 -10.73
CA ALA A 87 -0.82 3.54 -9.93
C ALA A 87 -1.62 4.07 -8.73
N THR A 88 -2.42 3.20 -8.16
CA THR A 88 -3.30 3.46 -7.01
C THR A 88 -2.60 2.93 -5.76
N PRO A 89 -2.17 3.82 -4.84
CA PRO A 89 -1.71 3.37 -3.53
C PRO A 89 -2.84 2.64 -2.79
N ALA A 90 -2.52 1.47 -2.27
CA ALA A 90 -3.48 0.55 -1.72
C ALA A 90 -2.88 -0.27 -0.58
N VAL A 91 -3.78 -0.83 0.21
CA VAL A 91 -3.46 -1.63 1.39
C VAL A 91 -4.18 -2.95 1.31
N SER A 92 -3.45 -4.03 1.49
CA SER A 92 -3.99 -5.37 1.63
C SER A 92 -4.00 -5.77 3.09
N VAL A 93 -5.11 -6.35 3.52
CA VAL A 93 -5.27 -6.88 4.86
C VAL A 93 -5.53 -8.36 4.79
N THR A 94 -4.72 -9.12 5.50
CA THR A 94 -4.97 -10.53 5.80
C THR A 94 -5.64 -10.61 7.16
N TYR A 95 -6.82 -11.19 7.22
CA TYR A 95 -7.59 -11.40 8.45
C TYR A 95 -7.18 -12.72 9.11
N LYS A 96 -7.39 -12.82 10.43
CA LYS A 96 -7.11 -14.07 11.19
C LYS A 96 -7.97 -15.26 10.75
N ASP A 97 -9.09 -15.00 10.08
CA ASP A 97 -9.96 -16.02 9.49
C ASP A 97 -9.50 -16.49 8.10
N GLY A 98 -8.37 -15.96 7.61
CA GLY A 98 -7.78 -16.30 6.31
C GLY A 98 -8.35 -15.53 5.13
N ARG A 99 -9.30 -14.60 5.34
CA ARG A 99 -9.74 -13.69 4.29
C ARG A 99 -8.65 -12.67 3.97
N GLU A 100 -8.59 -12.25 2.71
CA GLU A 100 -7.72 -11.18 2.25
C GLU A 100 -8.58 -10.13 1.54
N GLU A 101 -8.44 -8.86 1.92
CA GLU A 101 -9.13 -7.75 1.27
C GLU A 101 -8.15 -6.62 0.97
N THR A 102 -8.21 -6.07 -0.24
CA THR A 102 -7.40 -4.92 -0.63
C THR A 102 -8.26 -3.69 -0.79
N PHE A 103 -7.78 -2.56 -0.28
CA PHE A 103 -8.47 -1.29 -0.24
C PHE A 103 -7.64 -0.19 -0.87
N GLU A 104 -8.27 0.65 -1.68
CA GLU A 104 -7.65 1.92 -2.07
C GLU A 104 -7.53 2.82 -0.82
N MET A 105 -6.33 3.32 -0.56
CA MET A 105 -6.05 4.12 0.62
C MET A 105 -4.99 5.17 0.31
N TRP A 106 -5.41 6.26 -0.31
CA TRP A 106 -4.50 7.29 -0.80
C TRP A 106 -5.05 8.68 -0.57
N LYS A 107 -4.14 9.65 -0.53
CA LYS A 107 -4.41 11.08 -0.58
C LYS A 107 -3.61 11.71 -1.73
N GLN A 108 -4.11 12.83 -2.23
CA GLN A 108 -3.36 13.64 -3.18
C GLN A 108 -2.22 14.33 -2.42
N GLY A 109 -1.02 14.28 -2.97
CA GLY A 109 0.14 14.90 -2.34
C GLY A 109 1.32 14.98 -3.29
N GLU A 110 2.45 15.48 -2.82
CA GLU A 110 3.67 15.65 -3.63
C GLU A 110 4.86 14.88 -3.04
N ASP A 111 4.61 14.10 -1.98
CA ASP A 111 5.65 13.39 -1.25
C ASP A 111 6.00 12.09 -1.98
N SER A 112 7.02 12.19 -2.85
CA SER A 112 7.56 11.03 -3.55
C SER A 112 8.16 10.00 -2.63
N ASP A 113 8.60 10.45 -1.46
CA ASP A 113 9.26 9.62 -0.46
C ASP A 113 8.27 9.17 0.61
N SER A 114 6.95 9.33 0.43
CA SER A 114 5.98 9.06 1.50
C SER A 114 6.15 7.67 2.10
N TYR A 115 6.70 7.61 3.31
CA TYR A 115 6.97 6.39 4.07
C TYR A 115 6.12 6.33 5.33
N PHE A 116 5.84 5.11 5.77
CA PHE A 116 5.25 4.87 7.06
C PHE A 116 6.34 5.05 8.11
N GLU A 117 6.44 6.25 8.69
CA GLU A 117 7.08 6.39 9.99
C GLU A 117 6.15 5.69 10.97
N GLY A 118 6.43 4.42 11.26
CA GLY A 118 5.80 3.66 12.32
C GLY A 118 6.09 4.27 13.68
N ILE A 119 5.60 5.48 13.93
CA ILE A 119 5.68 6.31 15.14
C ILE A 119 7.10 6.57 15.67
#